data_AF-A0AAJ5YQN0-F1
#
_entry.id   AF-A0AAJ5YQN0-F1
#
_cell.length_a   1.000
_cell.length_b   1.000
_cell.length_c   1.000
_cell.angle_alpha   90.00
_cell.angle_beta   90.00
_cell.angle_gamma   90.00
#
_symmetry.space_group_name_H-M   'P 1'
#
loop_
_entity.id
_entity.type
_entity.pdbx_description
1 polymer ?
#
loop_
_entity_poly.entity_id
_entity_poly.type
_entity_poly.pdbx_seq_one_letter_code
_entity_poly.pdbx_strand_id
1 'polypeptide(L)'
;MEAAAALREARIDALRRLRRAEEAKDTSAIQENAFGRAVKESFRKGTPDSGSITLQPTVLDTLESDLAGLMERVIAEDDAAQAKEFDLTAIAPKRQNWDLRRAYDQRVATLDAATKRAIRALISRLLFANEVERVRSNQDSQDDAEAQATAQLVAEVGADSDEVEEEEDA
;
A
#
# COMPACT_ATOMS: atom_id res chain seq x y z
N MET A 1 -21.33 -42.95 5.19
CA MET A 1 -20.51 -42.91 3.95
C MET A 1 -20.55 -44.23 3.17
N GLU A 2 -20.79 -45.37 3.81
CA GLU A 2 -20.80 -46.70 3.17
C GLU A 2 -21.94 -46.90 2.16
N ALA A 3 -23.13 -46.35 2.42
CA ALA A 3 -24.28 -46.48 1.51
C ALA A 3 -24.04 -45.86 0.12
N ALA A 4 -23.35 -44.72 0.05
CA ALA A 4 -23.00 -44.08 -1.23
C ALA A 4 -21.95 -44.89 -2.00
N ALA A 5 -21.02 -45.55 -1.28
CA ALA A 5 -20.03 -46.42 -1.90
C ALA A 5 -20.66 -47.69 -2.50
N ALA A 6 -21.61 -48.31 -1.78
CA ALA A 6 -22.33 -49.49 -2.25
C ALA A 6 -23.15 -49.22 -3.54
N LEU A 7 -23.81 -48.06 -3.61
CA LEU A 7 -24.54 -47.64 -4.81
C LEU A 7 -23.60 -47.44 -6.02
N ARG A 8 -22.42 -46.87 -5.79
CA ARG A 8 -21.40 -46.68 -6.83
C ARG A 8 -20.85 -48.02 -7.33
N GLU A 9 -20.58 -48.94 -6.41
CA GLU A 9 -20.11 -50.29 -6.75
C GLU A 9 -21.14 -51.05 -7.59
N ALA A 10 -22.41 -51.06 -7.16
CA ALA A 10 -23.51 -51.66 -7.91
C ALA A 10 -23.66 -51.06 -9.32
N ARG A 11 -23.49 -49.74 -9.46
CA ARG A 11 -23.51 -49.03 -10.76
C ARG A 11 -22.36 -49.47 -11.67
N ILE A 12 -21.14 -49.57 -11.14
CA ILE A 12 -19.96 -50.00 -11.90
C ILE A 12 -20.12 -51.46 -12.34
N ASP A 13 -20.64 -52.32 -11.47
CA ASP A 13 -20.85 -53.73 -11.79
C ASP A 13 -21.93 -53.94 -12.85
N ALA A 14 -23.00 -53.15 -12.84
CA ALA A 14 -23.98 -53.15 -13.93
C ALA A 14 -23.33 -52.80 -15.28
N LEU A 15 -22.44 -51.80 -15.32
CA LEU A 15 -21.72 -51.44 -16.56
C LEU A 15 -20.72 -52.52 -17.01
N ARG A 16 -20.00 -53.15 -16.06
CA ARG A 16 -19.09 -54.27 -16.36
C ARG A 16 -19.83 -55.49 -16.88
N ARG A 17 -21.00 -55.81 -16.31
CA ARG A 17 -21.85 -56.92 -16.78
C ARG A 17 -22.33 -56.69 -18.21
N LEU A 18 -22.75 -55.46 -18.54
CA LEU A 18 -23.14 -55.12 -19.91
C LEU A 18 -21.97 -55.30 -20.88
N ARG A 19 -20.78 -54.80 -20.53
CA ARG A 19 -19.59 -54.92 -21.39
C ARG A 19 -19.24 -56.38 -21.71
N ARG A 20 -19.27 -57.26 -20.70
CA ARG A 20 -19.02 -58.70 -20.90
C ARG A 20 -20.07 -59.36 -21.79
N ALA A 21 -21.36 -59.00 -21.62
CA ALA A 21 -22.45 -59.53 -22.44
C ALA A 21 -22.32 -59.08 -23.92
N GLU A 22 -21.85 -57.86 -24.17
CA GLU A 22 -21.56 -57.38 -25.53
C GLU A 22 -20.39 -58.10 -26.19
N GLU A 23 -19.32 -58.37 -25.44
CA GLU A 23 -18.16 -59.13 -25.92
C GLU A 23 -18.54 -60.58 -26.27
N ALA A 24 -19.45 -61.20 -25.50
CA ALA A 24 -19.99 -62.53 -25.76
C ALA A 24 -21.07 -62.57 -26.85
N LYS A 25 -21.56 -61.41 -27.34
CA LYS A 25 -22.70 -61.27 -28.27
C LYS A 25 -24.00 -61.90 -27.76
N ASP A 26 -24.17 -62.01 -26.44
CA ASP A 26 -25.34 -62.58 -25.80
C ASP A 26 -26.48 -61.56 -25.74
N THR A 27 -27.43 -61.66 -26.67
CA THR A 27 -28.52 -60.68 -26.82
C THR A 27 -29.51 -60.68 -25.64
N SER A 28 -29.71 -61.82 -24.97
CA SER A 28 -30.57 -61.92 -23.77
C SER A 28 -30.00 -61.12 -22.60
N ALA A 29 -28.72 -61.35 -22.28
CA ALA A 29 -28.04 -60.69 -21.17
C ALA A 29 -27.88 -59.17 -21.38
N ILE A 30 -27.78 -58.73 -22.64
CA ILE A 30 -27.79 -57.30 -23.00
C ILE A 30 -29.17 -56.69 -22.71
N GLN A 31 -30.27 -57.38 -23.03
CA GLN A 31 -31.63 -56.86 -22.82
C GLN A 31 -31.98 -56.77 -21.33
N GLU A 32 -31.54 -57.73 -20.52
CA GLU A 32 -31.77 -57.80 -19.08
C GLU A 32 -31.12 -56.62 -18.31
N ASN A 33 -30.02 -56.07 -18.81
CA ASN A 33 -29.32 -54.94 -18.18
C ASN A 33 -29.87 -53.57 -18.64
N ALA A 34 -31.03 -53.21 -18.10
CA ALA A 34 -31.71 -51.95 -18.44
C ALA A 34 -30.87 -50.70 -18.11
N PHE A 35 -30.20 -50.68 -16.96
CA PHE A 35 -29.42 -49.54 -16.49
C PHE A 35 -28.21 -49.25 -17.39
N GLY A 36 -27.39 -50.26 -17.70
CA GLY A 36 -26.21 -50.06 -18.54
C GLY A 36 -26.58 -49.62 -19.96
N ARG A 37 -27.69 -50.14 -20.50
CA ARG A 37 -28.22 -49.73 -21.81
C ARG A 37 -28.64 -48.27 -21.82
N ALA A 38 -29.40 -47.82 -20.82
CA ALA A 38 -29.83 -46.43 -20.70
C ALA A 38 -28.62 -45.47 -20.68
N VAL A 39 -27.58 -45.82 -19.91
CA VAL A 39 -26.31 -45.06 -19.87
C VAL A 39 -25.61 -45.05 -21.23
N LYS A 40 -25.51 -46.18 -21.93
CA LYS A 40 -24.84 -46.24 -23.23
C LYS A 40 -25.61 -45.49 -24.32
N GLU A 41 -26.94 -45.51 -24.28
CA GLU A 41 -27.79 -44.75 -25.20
C GLU A 41 -27.70 -43.24 -24.96
N SER A 42 -27.62 -42.78 -23.71
CA SER A 42 -27.47 -41.35 -23.40
C SER A 42 -26.13 -40.81 -23.91
N PHE A 43 -25.03 -41.55 -23.72
CA PHE A 43 -23.73 -41.21 -24.31
C PHE A 43 -23.75 -41.18 -25.85
N ARG A 44 -24.52 -42.06 -26.50
CA ARG A 44 -24.64 -42.09 -27.97
C ARG A 44 -25.48 -40.96 -28.54
N LYS A 45 -26.55 -40.58 -27.83
CA LYS A 45 -27.48 -39.52 -28.25
C LYS A 45 -26.97 -38.11 -27.90
N GLY A 46 -25.92 -38.01 -27.08
CA GLY A 46 -25.37 -36.72 -26.63
C GLY A 46 -26.32 -35.96 -25.70
N THR A 47 -27.40 -36.61 -25.25
CA THR A 47 -28.34 -36.05 -24.27
C THR A 47 -27.97 -36.57 -22.88
N PRO A 48 -27.83 -35.70 -21.87
CA PRO A 48 -27.64 -36.16 -20.51
C PRO A 48 -28.83 -37.03 -20.11
N ASP A 49 -28.56 -38.14 -19.41
CA ASP A 49 -29.60 -39.01 -18.88
C ASP A 49 -30.55 -38.18 -18.01
N SER A 50 -31.78 -37.97 -18.48
CA SER A 50 -32.79 -37.17 -17.78
C SER A 50 -33.12 -37.72 -16.39
N GLY A 51 -32.69 -38.95 -16.06
CA GLY A 51 -32.78 -39.52 -14.73
C GLY A 51 -31.85 -38.87 -13.68
N SER A 52 -30.82 -38.11 -14.06
CA SER A 52 -29.98 -37.36 -13.10
C SER A 52 -30.39 -35.90 -12.93
N ILE A 53 -31.33 -35.42 -13.75
CA ILE A 53 -31.88 -34.07 -13.65
C ILE A 53 -33.40 -34.21 -13.61
N THR A 54 -33.89 -34.77 -12.51
CA THR A 54 -35.29 -34.57 -12.13
C THR A 54 -35.40 -33.10 -11.72
N LEU A 55 -35.64 -32.21 -12.68
CA LEU A 55 -36.21 -30.91 -12.37
C LEU A 55 -37.61 -31.19 -11.84
N GLN A 56 -37.71 -31.45 -10.53
CA GLN A 56 -38.99 -31.24 -9.88
C GLN A 56 -39.42 -29.80 -10.20
N PRO A 57 -40.70 -29.55 -10.47
CA PRO A 57 -41.24 -28.20 -10.52
C PRO A 57 -41.36 -27.65 -9.09
N THR A 58 -40.27 -27.74 -8.32
CA THR A 58 -40.07 -26.89 -7.16
C THR A 58 -39.63 -25.56 -7.73
N VAL A 59 -40.42 -24.52 -7.46
CA VAL A 59 -40.11 -23.10 -7.70
C VAL A 59 -38.60 -22.92 -7.81
N LEU A 60 -38.11 -22.60 -9.01
CA LEU A 60 -36.69 -22.36 -9.22
C LEU A 60 -36.31 -21.25 -8.26
N ASP A 61 -35.59 -21.60 -7.20
CA ASP A 61 -35.03 -20.65 -6.26
C ASP A 61 -33.97 -19.89 -7.04
N THR A 62 -34.33 -18.69 -7.50
CA THR A 62 -33.40 -17.83 -8.21
C THR A 62 -32.62 -17.07 -7.16
N LEU A 63 -31.37 -16.71 -7.47
CA LEU A 63 -30.60 -15.85 -6.57
C LEU A 63 -31.33 -14.53 -6.28
N GLU A 64 -32.24 -14.12 -7.16
CA GLU A 64 -33.11 -12.95 -6.98
C GLU A 64 -34.19 -13.19 -5.90
N SER A 65 -34.77 -14.39 -5.80
CA SER A 65 -35.70 -14.73 -4.70
C SER A 65 -34.99 -14.82 -3.36
N ASP A 66 -33.76 -15.34 -3.35
CA ASP A 66 -32.92 -15.42 -2.13
C ASP A 66 -32.49 -14.03 -1.63
N LEU A 67 -32.18 -13.12 -2.56
CA LEU A 67 -31.72 -11.76 -2.25
C LEU A 67 -32.87 -10.78 -1.98
N ALA A 68 -34.10 -11.12 -2.36
CA ALA A 68 -35.27 -10.30 -2.09
C ALA A 68 -35.41 -10.03 -0.57
N GLY A 69 -35.50 -8.75 -0.21
CA GLY A 69 -35.64 -8.33 1.19
C GLY A 69 -34.41 -8.54 2.08
N LEU A 70 -33.26 -8.97 1.54
CA LEU A 70 -32.01 -9.00 2.31
C LEU A 70 -31.56 -7.58 2.68
N MET A 71 -31.68 -6.64 1.74
CA MET A 71 -31.29 -5.24 1.97
C MET A 71 -32.15 -4.58 3.04
N GLU A 72 -33.47 -4.83 3.03
CA GLU A 72 -34.39 -4.31 4.05
C GLU A 72 -34.08 -4.88 5.44
N ARG A 73 -33.72 -6.17 5.53
CA ARG A 73 -33.28 -6.79 6.78
C ARG A 73 -31.99 -6.17 7.32
N VAL A 74 -30.99 -5.93 6.46
CA VAL A 74 -29.72 -5.30 6.87
C VAL A 74 -29.95 -3.88 7.38
N ILE A 75 -30.78 -3.08 6.70
CA ILE A 75 -31.11 -1.72 7.14
C ILE A 75 -31.83 -1.76 8.50
N ALA A 76 -32.83 -2.63 8.65
CA ALA A 76 -33.56 -2.78 9.92
C ALA A 76 -32.65 -3.26 11.07
N GLU A 77 -31.68 -4.13 10.79
CA GLU A 77 -30.69 -4.58 11.78
C GLU A 77 -29.73 -3.45 12.19
N ASP A 78 -29.31 -2.61 11.24
CA ASP A 78 -28.46 -1.45 11.52
C ASP A 78 -29.21 -0.39 12.33
N ASP A 79 -30.45 -0.06 11.95
CA ASP A 79 -31.32 0.86 12.71
C ASP A 79 -31.56 0.35 14.14
N ALA A 80 -31.76 -0.97 14.30
CA ALA A 80 -31.89 -1.60 15.61
C ALA A 80 -30.57 -1.63 16.39
N ALA A 81 -29.40 -1.63 15.74
CA ALA A 81 -28.11 -1.51 16.38
C ALA A 81 -27.83 -0.06 16.85
N GLN A 82 -28.24 0.93 16.05
CA GLN A 82 -28.13 2.35 16.40
C GLN A 82 -29.10 2.76 17.52
N ALA A 83 -30.28 2.15 17.57
CA ALA A 83 -31.27 2.39 18.62
C ALA A 83 -30.90 1.77 19.97
N LYS A 84 -29.96 0.81 20.00
CA LYS A 84 -29.42 0.28 21.26
C LYS A 84 -28.53 1.34 21.90
N GLU A 85 -28.70 1.53 23.21
CA GLU A 85 -27.91 2.48 23.99
C GLU A 85 -26.41 2.21 23.80
N PHE A 86 -25.67 3.27 23.49
CA PHE A 86 -24.26 3.23 23.10
C PHE A 86 -23.40 2.64 24.22
N ASP A 87 -22.97 1.39 24.05
CA ASP A 87 -22.14 0.69 25.03
C ASP A 87 -20.72 1.28 25.08
N LEU A 88 -20.48 2.14 26.07
CA LEU A 88 -19.18 2.80 26.31
C LEU A 88 -18.02 1.82 26.45
N THR A 89 -18.29 0.57 26.81
CA THR A 89 -17.26 -0.46 26.96
C THR A 89 -16.75 -0.99 25.62
N ALA A 90 -17.56 -0.90 24.55
CA ALA A 90 -17.17 -1.31 23.20
C ALA A 90 -16.32 -0.24 22.47
N ILE A 91 -16.52 1.04 22.78
CA ILE A 91 -15.76 2.16 22.20
C ILE A 91 -14.45 2.42 22.94
N ALA A 92 -14.34 1.95 24.19
CA ALA A 92 -13.10 2.04 24.93
C ALA A 92 -11.97 1.33 24.14
N PRO A 93 -10.80 1.97 23.96
CA PRO A 93 -9.69 1.33 23.28
C PRO A 93 -9.27 0.08 24.03
N LYS A 94 -9.16 -1.06 23.32
CA LYS A 94 -8.85 -2.39 23.88
C LYS A 94 -7.58 -2.44 24.75
N ARG A 95 -6.68 -1.46 24.57
CA ARG A 95 -5.53 -1.19 25.43
C ARG A 95 -5.45 0.32 25.67
N GLN A 96 -5.40 0.76 26.93
CA GLN A 96 -4.97 2.13 27.22
C GLN A 96 -3.57 2.34 26.61
N ASN A 97 -3.45 3.32 25.74
CA ASN A 97 -2.20 3.85 25.20
C ASN A 97 -1.50 4.75 26.24
N TRP A 98 -1.38 4.27 27.48
CA TRP A 98 -1.13 5.11 28.66
C TRP A 98 0.26 5.72 28.74
N ASP A 99 1.08 5.66 27.69
CA ASP A 99 2.19 6.61 27.66
C ASP A 99 2.74 6.90 26.26
N LEU A 100 1.89 7.48 25.40
CA LEU A 100 2.37 8.13 24.17
C LEU A 100 3.48 9.15 24.46
N ARG A 101 3.41 9.82 25.63
CA ARG A 101 4.40 10.79 26.08
C ARG A 101 5.74 10.13 26.40
N ARG A 102 5.79 9.04 27.16
CA ARG A 102 7.04 8.31 27.41
C ARG A 102 7.61 7.66 26.16
N ALA A 103 6.76 7.16 25.26
CA ALA A 103 7.22 6.66 23.96
C ALA A 103 7.82 7.79 23.10
N TYR A 104 7.25 8.99 23.15
CA TYR A 104 7.77 10.19 22.52
C TYR A 104 9.09 10.65 23.17
N ASP A 105 9.13 10.76 24.50
CA ASP A 105 10.30 11.18 25.26
C ASP A 105 11.48 10.22 25.04
N GLN A 106 11.22 8.91 24.95
CA GLN A 106 12.25 7.91 24.61
C GLN A 106 12.82 8.13 23.20
N ARG A 107 11.97 8.47 22.22
CA ARG A 107 12.42 8.77 20.84
C ARG A 107 13.19 10.09 20.78
N VAL A 108 12.71 11.13 21.45
CA VAL A 108 13.39 12.43 21.51
C VAL A 108 14.75 12.29 22.21
N ALA A 109 14.86 11.48 23.26
CA ALA A 109 16.12 11.22 23.94
C ALA A 109 17.19 10.60 23.01
N THR A 110 16.80 9.69 22.10
CA THR A 110 17.73 9.15 21.09
C THR A 110 18.22 10.21 20.10
N LEU A 111 17.38 11.20 19.80
CA LEU A 111 17.67 12.25 18.81
C LEU A 111 18.44 13.45 19.40
N ASP A 112 18.36 13.69 20.71
CA ASP A 112 18.96 14.83 21.40
C ASP A 112 20.48 14.97 21.12
N ALA A 113 21.21 13.85 21.10
CA ALA A 113 22.64 13.86 20.78
C ALA A 113 22.93 14.29 19.33
N ALA A 114 22.06 13.97 18.37
CA ALA A 114 22.18 14.40 16.98
C ALA A 114 21.81 15.89 16.86
N THR A 115 20.73 16.32 17.51
CA THR A 115 20.29 17.71 17.54
C THR A 115 21.36 18.63 18.13
N LYS A 116 21.98 18.26 19.25
CA LYS A 116 23.08 19.03 19.86
C LYS A 116 24.29 19.17 18.92
N ARG A 117 24.61 18.12 18.15
CA ARG A 117 25.69 18.19 17.14
C ARG A 117 25.31 19.13 15.99
N ALA A 118 24.09 19.04 15.48
CA ALA A 118 23.60 19.91 14.42
C ALA A 118 23.60 21.39 14.86
N ILE A 119 23.12 21.67 16.08
CA ILE A 119 23.15 23.02 16.67
C ILE A 119 24.59 23.55 16.73
N ARG A 120 25.54 22.76 17.24
CA ARG A 120 26.96 23.16 17.28
C ARG A 120 27.52 23.45 15.90
N ALA A 121 27.27 22.58 14.93
CA ALA A 121 27.73 22.78 13.56
C ALA A 121 27.15 24.07 12.94
N LEU A 122 25.89 24.36 13.21
CA LEU A 122 25.21 25.56 12.72
C LEU A 122 25.79 26.82 13.37
N ILE A 123 26.00 26.81 14.69
CA ILE A 123 26.66 27.90 15.42
C ILE A 123 28.07 28.12 14.88
N SER A 124 28.88 27.07 14.70
CA SER A 124 30.21 27.20 14.12
C SER A 124 30.16 27.84 12.74
N ARG A 125 29.25 27.38 11.86
CA ARG A 125 29.09 27.96 10.53
C ARG A 125 28.72 29.44 10.57
N LEU A 126 27.83 29.84 11.49
CA LEU A 126 27.43 31.24 11.66
C LEU A 126 28.58 32.11 12.18
N LEU A 127 29.33 31.62 13.18
CA LEU A 127 30.50 32.33 13.71
C LEU A 127 31.59 32.49 12.65
N PHE A 128 31.90 31.44 11.89
CA PHE A 128 32.85 31.53 10.79
C PHE A 128 32.39 32.50 9.70
N ALA A 129 31.11 32.47 9.32
CA ALA A 129 30.58 33.41 8.34
C ALA A 129 30.69 34.87 8.81
N ASN A 130 30.36 35.14 10.08
CA ASN A 130 30.46 36.48 10.67
C ASN A 130 31.92 36.95 10.81
N GLU A 131 32.83 36.06 11.20
CA GLU A 131 34.26 36.40 11.27
C GLU A 131 34.82 36.68 9.88
N VAL A 132 34.45 35.90 8.86
CA VAL A 132 34.84 36.17 7.47
C VAL A 132 34.31 37.52 6.98
N GLU A 133 33.08 37.88 7.33
CA GLU A 133 32.51 39.20 7.01
C GLU A 133 33.26 40.33 7.72
N ARG A 134 33.58 40.18 9.01
CA ARG A 134 34.38 41.16 9.76
C ARG A 134 35.80 41.32 9.21
N VAL A 135 36.46 40.23 8.85
CA VAL A 135 37.80 40.27 8.27
C VAL A 135 37.76 40.96 6.90
N ARG A 136 36.75 40.67 6.07
CA ARG A 136 36.54 41.37 4.79
C ARG A 136 36.32 42.86 4.99
N SER A 137 35.43 43.27 5.90
CA SER A 137 35.19 44.69 6.16
C SER A 137 36.43 45.42 6.69
N ASN A 138 37.26 44.75 7.49
CA ASN A 138 38.52 45.32 7.99
C ASN A 138 39.57 45.43 6.88
N GLN A 139 39.63 44.45 5.98
CA GLN A 139 40.54 44.46 4.83
C GLN A 139 40.16 45.57 3.83
N ASP A 140 38.88 45.69 3.49
CA ASP A 140 38.39 46.76 2.61
C ASP A 140 38.69 48.15 3.21
N SER A 141 38.55 48.30 4.54
CA SER A 141 38.88 49.56 5.24
C SER A 141 40.39 49.87 5.23
N GLN A 142 41.24 48.85 5.24
CA GLN A 142 42.69 49.01 5.22
C GLN A 142 43.19 49.32 3.80
N ASP A 143 42.65 48.63 2.80
CA ASP A 143 42.96 48.85 1.38
C ASP A 143 42.53 50.27 0.94
N ASP A 144 41.38 50.76 1.40
CA ASP A 144 40.93 52.14 1.16
C ASP A 144 41.83 53.18 1.86
N ALA A 145 42.31 52.89 3.07
CA ALA A 145 43.21 53.78 3.80
C ALA A 145 44.60 53.85 3.15
N GLU A 146 45.12 52.73 2.64
CA GLU A 146 46.38 52.68 1.90
C GLU A 146 46.27 53.36 0.52
N ALA A 147 45.13 53.21 -0.17
CA ALA A 147 44.84 53.94 -1.41
C ALA A 147 44.75 55.45 -1.19
N GLN A 148 44.13 55.90 -0.09
CA GLN A 148 44.09 57.33 0.26
C GLN A 148 45.47 57.86 0.65
N ALA A 149 46.24 57.12 1.45
CA ALA A 149 47.59 57.53 1.85
C ALA A 149 48.53 57.64 0.64
N THR A 150 48.47 56.70 -0.30
CA THR A 150 49.25 56.76 -1.54
C THR A 150 48.78 57.90 -2.45
N ALA A 151 47.48 58.14 -2.59
CA ALA A 151 46.96 59.29 -3.34
C ALA A 151 47.39 60.63 -2.72
N GLN A 152 47.42 60.74 -1.39
CA GLN A 152 47.83 61.94 -0.67
C GLN A 152 49.33 62.20 -0.83
N LEU A 153 50.16 61.15 -0.79
CA LEU A 153 51.60 61.23 -1.04
C LEU A 153 51.91 61.63 -2.49
N VAL A 154 51.16 61.10 -3.46
CA VAL A 154 51.30 61.48 -4.88
C VAL A 154 50.85 62.93 -5.11
N ALA A 155 49.81 63.40 -4.42
CA ALA A 155 49.38 64.80 -4.48
C ALA A 155 50.42 65.75 -3.86
N GLU A 156 51.07 65.36 -2.77
CA GLU A 156 52.12 66.16 -2.12
C GLU A 156 53.39 66.24 -2.98
N VAL A 157 53.84 65.11 -3.56
CA VAL A 157 55.01 65.09 -4.47
C VAL A 157 54.72 65.81 -5.80
N GLY A 158 53.48 65.76 -6.29
CA GLY A 158 53.08 66.48 -7.52
C GLY A 158 52.97 68.00 -7.33
N ALA A 159 52.66 68.49 -6.13
CA ALA A 159 52.54 69.92 -5.85
C ALA A 159 53.90 70.65 -5.75
N ASP A 160 54.99 69.93 -5.42
CA ASP A 160 56.35 70.47 -5.30
C ASP A 160 57.11 70.50 -6.64
N SER A 161 56.47 70.00 -7.72
CA SER A 161 57.08 69.88 -9.05
C SER A 161 56.66 70.98 -10.05
N ASP A 162 55.69 71.83 -9.69
CA ASP A 162 55.12 72.88 -10.57
C ASP A 162 55.65 74.30 -10.26
N GLU A 163 56.63 74.47 -9.36
CA GLU A 163 57.16 75.79 -8.95
C GLU A 163 58.53 76.17 -9.56
N VAL A 164 59.09 75.41 -10.52
CA VAL A 164 60.41 75.68 -11.10
C VAL A 164 60.40 75.73 -12.63
N GLU A 165 59.61 76.64 -13.23
CA GLU A 165 59.83 77.07 -14.62
C GLU A 165 59.47 78.57 -14.84
N GLU A 166 59.92 79.50 -13.98
CA GLU A 166 60.02 80.93 -14.36
C GLU A 166 61.19 81.60 -13.62
N GLU A 167 62.41 81.58 -14.19
CA GLU A 167 63.45 82.65 -14.10
C GLU A 167 64.83 82.13 -14.58
N GLU A 168 65.07 82.11 -15.89
CA GLU A 168 66.42 82.27 -16.47
C GLU A 168 66.28 83.05 -17.78
N ASP A 169 66.32 84.38 -17.73
CA ASP A 169 66.77 85.25 -18.82
C ASP A 169 66.84 86.72 -18.34
N ALA A 170 68.00 87.14 -17.81
CA ALA A 170 68.52 88.52 -17.84
C ALA A 170 69.97 88.61 -17.34
#